data_AF-A0A3D2YHQ7-F1
#
_entry.id   AF-A0A3D2YHQ7-F1
#
_cell.length_a   1.000
_cell.length_b   1.000
_cell.length_c   1.000
_cell.angle_alpha   90.00
_cell.angle_beta   90.00
_cell.angle_gamma   90.00
#
_symmetry.space_group_name_H-M   'P 1'
#
loop_
_entity.id
_entity.type
_entity.pdbx_description
1 polymer ?
#
loop_
_entity_poly.entity_id
_entity_poly.type
_entity_poly.pdbx_seq_one_letter_code
_entity_poly.pdbx_strand_id
1 'polypeptide(L)' 'VEQQRGCCQVADGAYEMTLYSACWNADRGIYYYTTYDNRQITAVDMHREDLDGDRLIRYPTVTEGEIRRQN' A
#
# COMPACT_ATOMS: atom_id res chain seq x y z
N VAL A 1 -11.89 1.14 8.20
CA VAL A 1 -12.26 -0.22 8.63
C VAL A 1 -11.23 -1.16 8.03
N GLU A 2 -10.73 -2.12 8.80
CA GLU A 2 -9.85 -3.18 8.33
C GLU A 2 -10.59 -4.51 8.44
N GLN A 3 -10.55 -5.33 7.40
CA GLN A 3 -11.11 -6.68 7.39
C GLN A 3 -9.99 -7.70 7.48
N GLN A 4 -9.98 -8.44 8.59
CA GLN A 4 -9.00 -9.47 8.87
C GLN A 4 -9.30 -10.72 8.05
N ARG A 5 -8.23 -11.40 7.63
CA ARG A 5 -8.32 -12.67 6.91
C ARG A 5 -9.16 -13.68 7.69
N GLY A 6 -10.20 -14.20 7.06
CA GLY A 6 -11.10 -15.22 7.63
C GLY A 6 -12.33 -14.68 8.36
N CYS A 7 -12.47 -13.36 8.53
CA CYS A 7 -13.56 -12.77 9.31
C CYS A 7 -14.81 -12.39 8.48
N CYS A 8 -14.68 -12.19 7.17
CA CYS A 8 -15.79 -11.81 6.31
C CYS A 8 -15.94 -12.81 5.16
N GLN A 9 -16.73 -13.86 5.34
CA GLN A 9 -16.97 -14.85 4.29
C GLN A 9 -18.00 -14.31 3.28
N VAL A 10 -17.62 -14.24 2.01
CA VAL A 10 -18.48 -13.72 0.91
C VAL A 10 -18.99 -14.83 -0.01
N ALA A 11 -18.32 -15.99 0.00
CA ALA A 11 -18.78 -17.24 -0.61
C ALA A 11 -18.11 -18.42 0.10
N ASP A 12 -18.50 -19.66 -0.23
CA ASP A 12 -17.86 -20.84 0.36
C ASP A 12 -16.34 -20.83 0.11
N GLY A 13 -15.55 -20.88 1.18
CA GLY A 13 -14.08 -20.76 1.12
C GLY A 13 -13.49 -19.40 0.70
N ALA A 14 -14.31 -18.38 0.42
CA ALA A 14 -13.87 -17.07 -0.03
C ALA A 14 -14.12 -15.98 1.01
N TYR A 15 -13.08 -15.20 1.31
CA TYR A 15 -13.12 -14.18 2.35
C TYR A 15 -12.69 -12.82 1.83
N GLU A 16 -13.47 -11.80 2.16
CA GLU A 16 -13.06 -10.41 1.98
C GLU A 16 -11.99 -10.05 3.03
N MET A 17 -10.97 -9.33 2.60
CA MET A 17 -9.89 -8.85 3.45
C MET A 17 -9.32 -7.54 2.93
N THR A 18 -8.76 -6.73 3.82
CA THR A 18 -8.05 -5.51 3.43
C THR A 18 -6.71 -5.87 2.80
N LEU A 19 -6.56 -5.66 1.49
CA LEU A 19 -5.30 -5.97 0.79
C LEU A 19 -4.21 -4.93 1.08
N TYR A 20 -4.59 -3.66 1.08
CA TYR A 20 -3.73 -2.54 1.38
C TYR A 20 -4.55 -1.39 1.99
N SER A 21 -3.84 -0.48 2.65
CA SER A 21 -4.40 0.79 3.13
C SER A 21 -3.51 1.91 2.63
N ALA A 22 -4.12 3.00 2.16
CA ALA A 22 -3.39 4.11 1.57
C ALA A 22 -3.87 5.46 2.11
N CYS A 23 -2.98 6.44 2.03
CA CYS A 23 -3.23 7.84 2.31
C CYS A 23 -2.46 8.67 1.28
N TRP A 24 -2.99 9.83 0.91
CA TRP A 24 -2.38 10.71 -0.08
C TRP A 24 -2.24 12.12 0.50
N ASN A 25 -1.06 12.70 0.35
CA ASN A 25 -0.85 14.12 0.59
C ASN A 25 -0.89 14.86 -0.76
N ALA A 26 -2.00 15.57 -1.02
CA ALA A 26 -2.21 16.27 -2.27
C ALA A 26 -1.32 17.51 -2.45
N ASP A 27 -1.02 18.22 -1.36
CA ASP A 27 -0.15 19.39 -1.43
C ASP A 27 1.29 19.03 -1.80
N ARG A 28 1.73 17.83 -1.39
CA ARG A 28 3.10 17.34 -1.62
C ARG A 28 3.22 16.37 -2.78
N GLY A 29 2.12 15.82 -3.29
CA GLY A 29 2.12 14.80 -4.33
C GLY A 29 2.68 13.44 -3.89
N ILE A 30 2.43 13.03 -2.63
CA ILE A 30 3.01 11.80 -2.07
C ILE A 30 1.90 10.79 -1.74
N TYR A 31 2.01 9.60 -2.32
CA TYR A 31 1.17 8.43 -2.03
C TYR A 31 1.84 7.56 -0.97
N TYR A 32 1.16 7.35 0.15
CA TYR A 32 1.58 6.48 1.22
C TYR A 32 0.73 5.23 1.25
N TYR A 33 1.33 4.07 1.46
CA TYR A 33 0.57 2.83 1.65
C TYR A 33 1.27 1.84 2.60
N THR A 34 0.45 0.96 3.17
CA THR A 34 0.87 -0.31 3.80
C THR A 34 0.09 -1.44 3.14
N THR A 35 0.63 -2.65 3.11
CA THR A 35 -0.12 -3.85 2.67
C THR A 35 -0.55 -4.67 3.89
N TYR A 36 -1.35 -5.70 3.67
CA TYR A 36 -1.74 -6.62 4.75
C TYR A 36 -0.50 -7.26 5.40
N ASP A 37 0.45 -7.72 4.57
CA ASP A 37 1.64 -8.45 5.02
C ASP A 37 2.83 -7.52 5.35
N ASN A 38 2.80 -6.26 4.90
CA ASN A 38 3.80 -5.23 5.25
C ASN A 38 3.15 -4.00 5.89
N ARG A 39 3.34 -3.85 7.20
CA ARG A 39 2.87 -2.70 7.99
C ARG A 39 3.83 -1.50 8.02
N GLN A 40 4.98 -1.58 7.37
CA GLN A 40 5.85 -0.42 7.15
C GLN A 40 5.21 0.52 6.11
N ILE A 41 5.17 1.81 6.42
CA ILE A 41 4.67 2.82 5.48
C ILE A 41 5.66 2.97 4.33
N THR A 42 5.20 2.68 3.12
CA THR A 42 5.92 2.96 1.86
C THR A 42 5.39 4.26 1.25
N ALA A 43 6.27 5.08 0.68
CA ALA A 43 5.92 6.34 0.04
C ALA A 43 6.36 6.36 -1.43
N VAL A 44 5.47 6.81 -2.32
CA VAL A 44 5.76 7.12 -3.72
C VAL A 44 5.56 8.61 -3.90
N ASP A 45 6.63 9.32 -4.22
CA ASP A 45 6.65 10.78 -4.40
C ASP A 45 6.66 11.10 -5.90
N MET A 46 5.55 11.65 -6.40
CA MET A 46 5.37 11.88 -7.83
C MET A 46 6.35 12.91 -8.40
N HIS A 47 6.82 13.85 -7.58
CA HIS A 47 7.75 14.90 -8.01
C HIS A 47 9.18 14.40 -8.17
N ARG A 48 9.44 13.10 -7.91
CA ARG A 48 10.72 12.46 -8.21
C ARG A 48 10.78 11.88 -9.63
N GLU A 49 9.69 11.96 -10.37
CA GLU A 49 9.55 11.44 -11.72
C GLU A 49 9.24 12.57 -12.71
N ASP A 50 9.33 12.27 -14.01
CA ASP A 50 8.95 13.19 -15.09
C ASP A 50 7.43 13.26 -15.22
N LEU A 51 6.85 14.40 -14.83
CA LEU A 51 5.41 14.63 -14.87
C LEU A 51 4.89 14.99 -16.27
N ASP A 52 5.76 15.41 -17.18
CA ASP A 52 5.44 15.71 -18.58
C ASP A 52 5.75 14.51 -19.51
N GLY A 53 6.17 13.38 -18.94
CA GLY A 53 6.51 12.16 -19.66
C GLY A 53 5.29 11.51 -20.33
N ASP A 54 5.55 10.74 -21.40
CA ASP A 54 4.52 10.08 -22.22
C ASP A 54 4.29 8.61 -21.86
N ARG A 55 4.89 8.13 -20.76
CA ARG A 55 4.86 6.73 -20.34
C ARG A 55 4.41 6.57 -18.90
N LEU A 56 3.65 5.50 -18.65
CA LEU A 56 3.24 5.14 -17.30
C LEU A 56 4.42 4.59 -16.49
N ILE A 57 4.70 5.25 -15.38
CA ILE A 57 5.69 4.83 -14.38
C ILE A 57 4.99 3.92 -13.36
N ARG A 58 5.60 2.77 -13.05
CA ARG A 58 5.00 1.75 -12.18
C ARG A 58 6.03 1.24 -11.20
N TYR A 59 5.61 1.07 -9.95
CA TYR A 59 6.40 0.41 -8.93
C TYR A 59 5.69 -0.86 -8.47
N PRO A 60 6.40 -2.00 -8.35
CA PRO A 60 5.85 -3.18 -7.70
C PRO A 60 5.43 -2.85 -6.26
N THR A 61 4.30 -3.41 -5.83
CA THR A 61 3.86 -3.25 -4.44
C THR A 61 4.83 -3.94 -3.49
N VAL A 62 5.36 -3.19 -2.53
CA VAL A 62 6.22 -3.73 -1.47
C VAL A 62 5.38 -4.48 -0.43
N THR A 63 5.36 -5.80 -0.52
CA THR A 63 4.62 -6.70 0.38
C THR A 63 5.46 -7.30 1.49
N GLU A 64 6.78 -7.23 1.38
CA GLU A 64 7.72 -7.64 2.43
C GLU A 64 8.23 -6.41 3.15
N GLY A 65 8.10 -6.41 4.47
CA GLY A 65 8.53 -5.32 5.34
C GLY A 65 9.71 -5.69 6.21
N GLU A 66 10.35 -4.67 6.78
CA GLU A 66 11.37 -4.85 7.80
C GLU A 66 10.81 -4.56 9.20
N ILE A 67 11.21 -5.37 10.17
CA ILE A 67 10.93 -5.11 11.59
C ILE A 67 12.10 -4.31 12.14
N ARG A 68 11.85 -3.03 12.42
CA ARG A 68 12.82 -2.20 13.16
C ARG A 68 12.81 -2.61 14.63
N ARG A 69 13.93 -3.16 15.12
CA ARG A 69 14.15 -3.40 16.55
C ARG A 69 14.82 -2.18 17.16
N GLN A 70 14.24 -1.67 18.25
CA GLN A 70 14.80 -0.54 18.99
C GLN A 70 15.94 -0.97 19.92
N ASN A 71 15.92 -2.22 20.40
CA ASN A 71 16.88 -2.81 21.33
C ASN A 71 17.11 -4.30 21.06
#